data_AF-A0A3M2XEZ2-F1
#
_entry.id   AF-A0A3M2XEZ2-F1
#
_cell.length_a   1.000
_cell.length_b   1.000
_cell.length_c   1.000
_cell.angle_alpha   90.00
_cell.angle_beta   90.00
_cell.angle_gamma   90.00
#
_symmetry.space_group_name_H-M   'P 1'
#
loop_
_entity.id
_entity.type
_entity.pdbx_description
1 polymer ?
#
loop_
_entity_poly.entity_id
_entity_poly.type
_entity_poly.pdbx_seq_one_letter_code
_entity_poly.pdbx_strand_id
1 'polypeptide(L)' 'MNGKTIRLGGYPVPLETDAKGHSTLFFIVPYPGACIHVPPPPPNQLVLVRYPKGLKLDDIYTPLWVEGTLK' A
#
# COMPACT_ATOMS: atom_id res chain seq x y z
N MET A 1 2.03 17.82 -3.38
CA MET A 1 0.82 17.20 -3.98
C MET A 1 -0.33 17.02 -2.98
N ASN A 2 -0.24 17.63 -1.79
CA ASN A 2 -1.28 17.54 -0.75
C ASN A 2 -2.66 18.00 -1.27
N GLY A 3 -3.71 17.29 -0.86
CA GLY A 3 -5.10 17.56 -1.18
C GLY A 3 -5.54 17.12 -2.59
N LYS A 4 -4.63 16.62 -3.42
CA LYS A 4 -4.96 16.21 -4.79
C LYS A 4 -5.49 14.77 -4.81
N THR A 5 -6.53 14.54 -5.59
CA THR A 5 -6.89 13.18 -6.02
C THR A 5 -5.85 12.69 -7.00
N ILE A 6 -5.24 11.55 -6.68
CA ILE A 6 -4.22 10.92 -7.50
C ILE A 6 -4.56 9.44 -7.68
N ARG A 7 -3.97 8.84 -8.72
CA ARG A 7 -3.90 7.41 -8.90
C ARG A 7 -2.43 7.00 -8.93
N LEU A 8 -2.04 6.05 -8.08
CA LEU A 8 -0.68 5.60 -7.91
C LEU A 8 -0.61 4.08 -8.07
N GLY A 9 0.39 3.62 -8.82
CA GLY A 9 0.71 2.19 -8.96
C GLY A 9 1.85 1.81 -8.03
N GLY A 10 1.80 0.61 -7.47
CA GLY A 10 2.92 0.05 -6.70
C GLY A 10 2.55 -1.28 -6.04
N TYR A 11 3.39 -1.75 -5.13
CA TYR A 11 3.23 -3.04 -4.47
C TYR A 11 2.74 -2.84 -3.03
N PRO A 12 1.79 -3.65 -2.55
CA PRO A 12 1.27 -3.53 -1.19
C PRO A 12 2.22 -4.16 -0.16
N VAL A 13 2.41 -3.48 0.98
CA VAL A 13 3.00 -4.07 2.18
C VAL A 13 1.96 -3.98 3.30
N PRO A 14 1.28 -5.08 3.68
CA PRO A 14 0.20 -5.05 4.66
C PRO A 14 0.73 -4.72 6.07
N LEU A 15 0.00 -3.88 6.80
CA LEU A 15 0.30 -3.48 8.17
C LEU A 15 -0.78 -3.94 9.15
N GLU A 16 -2.05 -3.80 8.76
CA GLU A 16 -3.21 -4.25 9.55
C GLU A 16 -4.22 -4.98 8.66
N THR A 17 -4.92 -5.94 9.25
CA THR A 17 -6.00 -6.72 8.61
C THR A 17 -7.25 -6.73 9.49
N ASP A 18 -8.41 -6.87 8.86
CA ASP A 18 -9.67 -7.12 9.56
C ASP A 18 -9.80 -8.60 10.01
N ALA A 19 -10.87 -8.92 10.74
CA ALA A 19 -11.13 -10.29 11.21
C ALA A 19 -11.32 -11.34 10.10
N LYS A 20 -11.51 -10.89 8.84
CA LYS A 20 -11.62 -11.76 7.66
C LYS A 20 -10.28 -11.89 6.91
N GLY A 21 -9.21 -11.25 7.42
CA GLY A 21 -7.90 -11.23 6.80
C GLY A 21 -7.76 -10.23 5.65
N HIS A 22 -8.71 -9.32 5.45
CA HIS A 22 -8.57 -8.26 4.44
C HIS A 22 -7.68 -7.14 4.97
N SER A 23 -6.75 -6.64 4.15
CA SER A 23 -5.88 -5.54 4.55
C SER A 23 -6.65 -4.22 4.60
N THR A 24 -6.57 -3.54 5.75
CA THR A 24 -7.23 -2.25 6.01
C THR A 24 -6.23 -1.10 6.12
N LEU A 25 -4.97 -1.43 6.40
CA LEU A 25 -3.83 -0.51 6.44
C LEU A 25 -2.64 -1.18 5.73
N PHE A 26 -2.06 -0.49 4.76
CA PHE A 26 -0.88 -0.98 4.03
C PHE A 26 -0.05 0.17 3.46
N PHE A 27 1.22 -0.09 3.17
CA PHE A 27 2.01 0.81 2.32
C PHE A 27 1.84 0.44 0.84
N ILE A 28 1.93 1.46 -0.03
CA ILE A 28 2.29 1.28 -1.43
C ILE A 28 3.75 1.67 -1.62
N VAL A 29 4.53 0.77 -2.22
CA VAL A 29 5.98 0.91 -2.45
C VAL A 29 6.34 0.69 -3.92
N PRO A 30 7.51 1.17 -4.41
CA PRO A 30 7.83 1.16 -5.84
C PRO A 30 8.32 -0.19 -6.39
N TYR A 31 8.63 -1.18 -5.55
CA TYR A 31 9.13 -2.49 -5.98
C TYR A 31 8.65 -3.61 -5.04
N PRO A 32 8.51 -4.84 -5.54
CA PRO A 32 8.00 -5.95 -4.73
C PRO A 32 9.03 -6.41 -3.69
N GLY A 33 8.55 -6.95 -2.57
CA GLY A 33 9.40 -7.50 -1.50
C GLY A 33 10.10 -6.46 -0.62
N ALA A 34 9.85 -5.16 -0.85
CA ALA A 34 10.33 -4.09 0.02
C ALA A 34 9.90 -4.30 1.47
N CYS A 35 10.77 -3.94 2.42
CA CYS A 35 10.56 -4.09 3.87
C CYS A 35 10.47 -5.53 4.39
N ILE A 36 10.49 -6.55 3.52
CA ILE A 36 10.44 -7.96 3.93
C ILE A 36 11.74 -8.67 3.55
N HIS A 37 12.10 -8.63 2.26
CA HIS A 37 13.25 -9.38 1.72
C HIS A 37 14.43 -8.48 1.39
N VAL A 38 14.19 -7.18 1.24
CA VAL A 38 15.19 -6.17 0.94
C VAL A 38 15.00 -4.95 1.85
N PRO A 39 16.02 -4.11 2.03
CA PRO A 39 15.94 -2.93 2.88
C PRO A 39 14.73 -2.03 2.54
N PRO A 40 14.17 -1.30 3.52
CA PRO A 40 13.05 -0.41 3.28
C PRO A 40 13.41 0.73 2.30
N PRO A 41 12.47 1.18 1.44
CA PRO A 41 12.65 2.38 0.62
C PRO A 41 12.87 3.63 1.48
N PRO A 42 13.50 4.67 0.91
CA PRO A 42 13.47 6.03 1.47
C PRO A 42 12.06 6.46 1.89
N PRO A 43 11.88 7.21 3.00
CA PRO A 43 10.57 7.57 3.54
C PRO A 43 9.64 8.30 2.56
N ASN A 44 10.19 9.09 1.64
CA ASN A 44 9.44 9.80 0.59
C ASN A 44 8.97 8.88 -0.56
N GLN A 45 9.30 7.59 -0.52
CA GLN A 45 8.84 6.56 -1.45
C GLN A 45 7.86 5.56 -0.80
N LEU A 46 7.35 5.89 0.39
CA LEU A 46 6.32 5.14 1.09
C LEU A 46 5.02 5.93 1.10
N VAL A 47 3.93 5.31 0.65
CA VAL A 47 2.59 5.91 0.77
C VAL A 47 1.75 5.06 1.69
N LEU A 48 1.36 5.60 2.85
CA LEU A 48 0.45 4.93 3.77
C LEU A 48 -0.98 5.01 3.24
N VAL A 49 -1.59 3.87 3.01
CA VAL A 49 -2.97 3.75 2.52
C VAL A 49 -3.85 3.23 3.65
N ARG A 50 -4.91 3.99 3.95
CA ARG A 50 -5.99 3.58 4.84
C ARG A 50 -7.19 3.20 3.98
N TYR A 51 -7.59 1.94 4.03
CA TYR A 51 -8.70 1.41 3.23
C TYR A 51 -9.68 0.61 4.11
N PRO A 52 -10.59 1.29 4.84
CA PRO A 52 -11.47 0.66 5.83
C PRO A 52 -12.42 -0.41 5.27
N LYS A 53 -12.66 -0.41 3.95
CA LYS A 53 -13.48 -1.43 3.27
C LYS A 53 -12.80 -2.81 3.24
N GLY A 54 -11.50 -2.86 3.49
CA GLY A 54 -10.70 -4.07 3.38
C GLY A 54 -10.38 -4.42 1.92
N LEU A 55 -9.17 -4.88 1.69
CA LEU A 55 -8.73 -5.44 0.41
C LEU A 55 -8.21 -6.86 0.65
N LYS A 56 -8.77 -7.84 -0.06
CA LYS A 56 -8.16 -9.17 -0.11
C LYS A 56 -6.89 -9.07 -0.96
N LEU A 57 -5.74 -9.28 -0.32
CA LEU A 57 -4.45 -9.35 -0.99
C LEU A 57 -4.13 -10.81 -1.28
N ASP A 58 -4.26 -11.22 -2.54
CA ASP A 58 -3.92 -12.59 -2.94
C ASP A 58 -2.39 -12.79 -3.01
N ASP A 59 -1.65 -11.77 -3.46
CA ASP A 59 -0.20 -11.80 -3.56
C ASP A 59 0.40 -10.38 -3.43
N ILE A 60 1.35 -10.20 -2.50
CA ILE A 60 2.05 -8.93 -2.28
C ILE A 60 3.07 -8.59 -3.38
N TYR A 61 3.43 -9.59 -4.21
CA TYR A 61 4.27 -9.40 -5.40
C TYR A 61 3.45 -8.94 -6.61
N THR A 62 2.12 -8.89 -6.52
CA THR A 62 1.26 -8.35 -7.58
C THR A 62 1.05 -6.85 -7.38
N PRO A 63 1.28 -6.00 -8.40
CA PRO A 63 1.08 -4.57 -8.28
C PRO A 63 -0.40 -4.20 -8.20
N LEU A 64 -0.69 -3.10 -7.50
CA LEU A 64 -2.01 -2.52 -7.33
C LEU A 64 -2.06 -1.09 -7.84
N TRP A 65 -3.26 -0.67 -8.25
CA TRP A 65 -3.60 0.74 -8.39
C TRP A 65 -4.36 1.20 -7.15
N VAL A 66 -3.91 2.31 -6.57
CA VAL A 66 -4.61 3.00 -5.49
C VAL A 66 -5.02 4.37 -5.99
N GLU A 67 -6.29 4.71 -5.80
CA GLU A 67 -6.85 6.01 -6.12
C GLU A 67 -7.43 6.65 -4.86
N GLY A 68 -7.13 7.92 -4.65
CA GLY A 68 -7.64 8.67 -3.50
C GLY A 68 -6.99 10.04 -3.34
N THR A 69 -7.37 10.73 -2.27
CA THR A 69 -6.81 12.04 -1.94
C THR A 69 -5.51 11.88 -1.14
N LEU A 70 -4.41 12.40 -1.68
CA LEU A 70 -3.12 12.43 -0.98
C LEU A 70 -3.14 13.50 0.11
N LYS A 71 -2.62 13.16 1.30
CA LYS A 71 -2.50 14.06 2.46
C LYS A 71 -1.03 14.28 2.81
#